data_AF-A0A7H4P799-F1
#
_entry.id   AF-A0A7H4P799-F1
#
_cell.length_a   1.000
_cell.length_b   1.000
_cell.length_c   1.000
_cell.angle_alpha   90.00
_cell.angle_beta   90.00
_cell.angle_gamma   90.00
#
_symmetry.space_group_name_H-M   'P 1'
#
loop_
_entity.id
_entity.type
_entity.pdbx_description
1 polymer ?
#
loop_
_entity_poly.entity_id
_entity_poly.type
_entity_poly.pdbx_seq_one_letter_code
_entity_poly.pdbx_strand_id
1 'polypeptide(L)'
;MTVKVIVTDMDGTFLNDAKQYDRSRFLAQFAQLQQQGIEFVVASGNQYYQLISFFPEIRDRISFVAENGALVYEHGQQLFHGETDPS
;
A
#
# COMPACT_ATOMS: atom_id res chain seq x y z
N MET A 1 24.17 3.80 -1.55
CA MET A 1 22.90 3.45 -2.22
C MET A 1 21.82 4.38 -1.70
N THR A 2 20.94 4.86 -2.57
CA THR A 2 19.81 5.72 -2.17
C THR A 2 18.54 4.90 -2.27
N VAL A 3 17.79 4.77 -1.17
CA VAL A 3 16.48 4.11 -1.17
C VAL A 3 15.50 4.98 -1.96
N LYS A 4 14.67 4.36 -2.80
CA LYS A 4 13.67 5.04 -3.63
C LYS A 4 12.25 4.54 -3.42
N VAL A 5 12.09 3.32 -2.92
CA VAL A 5 10.79 2.70 -2.67
C VAL A 5 10.88 1.86 -1.41
N ILE A 6 9.83 1.88 -0.60
CA ILE A 6 9.60 0.96 0.51
C ILE A 6 8.29 0.22 0.22
N VAL A 7 8.35 -1.11 0.22
CA VAL A 7 7.19 -1.99 0.02
C VAL A 7 6.97 -2.80 1.29
N THR A 8 5.73 -2.90 1.75
CA THR A 8 5.37 -3.69 2.95
C THR A 8 4.19 -4.61 2.69
N ASP A 9 4.26 -5.80 3.28
CA ASP A 9 3.06 -6.62 3.51
C ASP A 9 2.23 -6.03 4.67
N MET A 10 0.98 -6.47 4.77
CA MET A 10 0.01 -6.00 5.76
C MET A 10 -0.06 -6.92 6.97
N ASP A 11 -0.62 -8.12 6.82
CA ASP A 11 -1.00 -8.95 7.94
C ASP A 11 0.20 -9.62 8.60
N GLY A 12 0.45 -9.36 9.88
CA GLY A 12 1.63 -9.87 10.59
C GLY A 12 2.93 -9.15 10.24
N THR A 13 2.86 -8.08 9.42
CA THR A 13 4.00 -7.23 9.06
C THR A 13 3.73 -5.78 9.46
N PHE A 14 2.89 -5.07 8.71
CA PHE A 14 2.54 -3.67 9.00
C PHE A 14 1.44 -3.58 10.07
N LEU A 15 0.51 -4.54 10.06
CA LEU A 15 -0.57 -4.67 11.03
C LEU A 15 -0.19 -5.68 12.11
N ASN A 16 -0.53 -5.33 13.36
CA ASN A 16 -0.49 -6.26 14.49
C ASN A 16 -1.66 -7.27 14.45
N ASP A 17 -1.69 -8.19 15.42
CA ASP A 17 -2.75 -9.21 15.53
C ASP A 17 -4.17 -8.62 15.66
N ALA A 18 -4.29 -7.39 16.17
CA ALA A 18 -5.54 -6.65 16.27
C ALA A 18 -5.90 -5.88 14.98
N LYS A 19 -5.17 -6.09 13.87
CA LYS A 19 -5.32 -5.39 12.59
C LYS A 19 -5.12 -3.88 12.69
N GLN A 20 -4.18 -3.46 13.53
CA GLN A 20 -3.88 -2.05 13.81
C GLN A 20 -2.40 -1.75 13.60
N TYR A 21 -2.11 -0.46 13.40
CA TYR A 21 -0.76 0.11 13.40
C TYR A 21 -0.81 1.51 14.03
N ASP A 22 0.34 2.02 14.47
CA ASP A 22 0.44 3.37 15.01
C ASP A 22 0.34 4.41 13.89
N ARG A 23 -0.88 4.92 13.67
CA ARG A 23 -1.19 5.89 12.60
C ARG A 23 -0.41 7.19 12.75
N SER A 24 -0.35 7.75 13.96
CA SER A 24 0.31 9.03 14.21
C SER A 24 1.80 8.94 13.91
N ARG A 25 2.45 7.85 14.37
CA ARG A 25 3.86 7.60 14.07
C ARG A 25 4.09 7.38 12.57
N PHE A 26 3.26 6.57 11.92
CA PHE A 26 3.41 6.29 10.50
C PHE A 26 3.23 7.55 9.64
N LEU A 27 2.23 8.40 9.92
CA LEU A 27 2.01 9.64 9.16
C LEU A 27 3.21 10.60 9.27
N ALA A 28 3.84 10.67 10.44
CA ALA A 28 5.07 11.45 10.62
C ALA A 28 6.23 10.89 9.80
N GLN A 29 6.39 9.56 9.73
CA GLN A 29 7.39 8.90 8.90
C GLN A 29 7.10 9.10 7.40
N PHE A 30 5.84 8.92 6.98
CA PHE A 30 5.41 9.10 5.61
C PHE A 30 5.70 10.50 5.09
N ALA A 31 5.47 11.54 5.89
CA ALA A 31 5.83 12.91 5.52
C ALA A 31 7.34 13.07 5.24
N GLN A 32 8.20 12.39 5.99
CA GLN A 32 9.65 12.40 5.75
C GLN A 32 10.02 11.61 4.49
N LEU A 33 9.36 10.48 4.23
CA LEU A 33 9.56 9.72 2.98
C LEU A 33 9.23 10.58 1.77
N GLN A 34 8.14 11.33 1.83
CA GLN A 34 7.74 12.23 0.74
C GLN A 34 8.73 13.36 0.50
N GLN A 35 9.26 13.97 1.57
CA GLN A 35 10.32 14.99 1.45
C GLN A 35 11.59 14.45 0.78
N GLN A 36 11.84 13.15 0.92
CA GLN A 36 12.99 12.46 0.31
C GLN A 36 12.69 11.87 -1.07
N GLY A 37 11.44 11.98 -1.56
CA GLY A 37 11.01 11.35 -2.81
C GLY A 37 11.09 9.83 -2.77
N ILE A 38 10.77 9.23 -1.62
CA ILE A 38 10.69 7.79 -1.42
C ILE A 38 9.22 7.37 -1.53
N GLU A 39 8.93 6.46 -2.47
CA GLU A 39 7.59 5.88 -2.63
C GLU A 39 7.27 4.88 -1.51
N PHE A 40 6.02 4.85 -1.09
CA PHE A 40 5.50 3.85 -0.17
C PHE A 40 4.44 3.01 -0.86
N VAL A 41 4.62 1.69 -0.82
CA VAL A 41 3.74 0.73 -1.51
C VAL A 41 3.26 -0.33 -0.52
N VAL A 42 1.95 -0.58 -0.54
CA VAL A 42 1.33 -1.69 0.19
C VAL A 42 1.17 -2.86 -0.77
N ALA A 43 1.75 -4.01 -0.43
CA ALA A 43 1.64 -5.22 -1.24
C ALA A 43 1.05 -6.37 -0.41
N SER A 44 -0.14 -6.85 -0.77
CA SER A 44 -0.86 -7.83 0.04
C SER A 44 -1.77 -8.71 -0.83
N GLY A 45 -2.10 -9.90 -0.30
CA GLY A 45 -3.14 -10.75 -0.85
C GLY A 45 -4.57 -10.24 -0.62
N ASN A 46 -4.76 -9.22 0.22
CA ASN A 46 -6.08 -8.69 0.53
C ASN A 46 -6.66 -7.85 -0.62
N GLN A 47 -7.99 -7.71 -0.60
CA GLN A 47 -8.75 -6.91 -1.56
C GLN A 47 -8.40 -5.42 -1.48
N TYR A 48 -8.29 -4.74 -2.61
CA TYR A 48 -7.97 -3.31 -2.70
C TYR A 48 -8.82 -2.42 -1.78
N TYR A 49 -10.14 -2.61 -1.76
CA TYR A 49 -11.06 -1.83 -0.93
C TYR A 49 -10.81 -2.02 0.58
N GLN A 50 -10.38 -3.20 0.99
CA GLN A 50 -9.94 -3.44 2.36
C GLN A 50 -8.62 -2.72 2.64
N LEU A 51 -7.65 -2.79 1.74
CA LEU A 51 -6.34 -2.15 1.89
C LEU A 51 -6.47 -0.63 2.06
N ILE A 52 -7.23 0.05 1.21
CA ILE A 52 -7.40 1.50 1.31
C ILE A 52 -8.12 1.93 2.60
N SER A 53 -8.90 1.05 3.22
CA SER A 53 -9.59 1.36 4.49
C SER A 53 -8.62 1.55 5.66
N PHE A 54 -7.41 1.00 5.58
CA PHE A 54 -6.35 1.20 6.58
C PHE A 54 -5.60 2.53 6.42
N PHE A 55 -5.70 3.20 5.26
CA PHE A 55 -4.95 4.39 4.90
C PHE A 55 -5.85 5.53 4.35
N PRO A 56 -6.96 5.88 5.04
CA PRO A 56 -7.93 6.82 4.48
C PRO A 56 -7.34 8.21 4.19
N GLU A 57 -6.31 8.64 4.92
CA GLU A 57 -5.67 9.95 4.78
C GLU A 57 -4.67 10.03 3.62
N ILE A 58 -4.17 8.88 3.13
CA ILE A 58 -3.06 8.83 2.17
C ILE A 58 -3.27 7.89 0.99
N ARG A 59 -4.42 7.20 0.89
CA ARG A 59 -4.68 6.20 -0.16
C ARG A 59 -4.42 6.70 -1.59
N ASP A 60 -4.69 7.97 -1.87
CA ASP A 60 -4.49 8.57 -3.21
C ASP A 60 -3.04 9.05 -3.43
N ARG A 61 -2.16 8.87 -2.43
CA ARG A 61 -0.75 9.30 -2.40
C ARG A 61 0.22 8.13 -2.26
N ILE A 62 -0.27 6.92 -2.11
CA ILE A 62 0.52 5.68 -2.05
C ILE A 62 0.04 4.72 -3.13
N SER A 63 0.81 3.67 -3.36
CA SER A 63 0.48 2.65 -4.37
C SER A 63 0.11 1.33 -3.70
N PHE A 64 -0.75 0.56 -4.36
CA PHE A 64 -1.26 -0.71 -3.85
C PHE A 64 -1.03 -1.81 -4.86
N VAL A 65 -0.47 -2.92 -4.41
CA VAL A 65 -0.42 -4.21 -5.10
C VAL A 65 -1.35 -5.13 -4.32
N ALA A 66 -2.60 -5.19 -4.74
CA ALA A 66 -3.67 -5.96 -4.11
C ALA A 66 -3.83 -7.34 -4.78
N GLU A 67 -4.54 -8.26 -4.12
CA GLU A 67 -4.86 -9.59 -4.68
C GLU A 67 -3.59 -10.32 -5.19
N ASN A 68 -2.48 -10.23 -4.43
CA ASN A 68 -1.17 -10.78 -4.80
C ASN A 68 -0.64 -10.28 -6.16
N GLY A 69 -1.02 -9.07 -6.55
CA GLY A 69 -0.60 -8.44 -7.81
C GLY A 69 -1.60 -8.57 -8.95
N ALA A 70 -2.73 -9.24 -8.74
CA ALA A 70 -3.81 -9.26 -9.73
C ALA A 70 -4.50 -7.89 -9.89
N LEU A 71 -4.33 -6.96 -8.95
CA LEU A 71 -4.85 -5.60 -9.06
C LEU A 71 -3.81 -4.59 -8.56
N VAL A 72 -3.46 -3.60 -9.38
CA VAL A 72 -2.43 -2.60 -9.05
C VAL A 72 -2.99 -1.20 -9.23
N TYR A 73 -2.81 -0.37 -8.21
CA TYR A 73 -3.13 1.05 -8.20
C TYR A 73 -1.88 1.88 -7.92
N GLU A 74 -1.72 2.97 -8.67
CA GLU A 74 -0.68 3.98 -8.48
C GLU A 74 -1.35 5.33 -8.21
N HIS A 75 -1.08 5.93 -7.05
CA HIS A 75 -1.61 7.24 -6.63
C HIS A 75 -3.11 7.43 -6.91
N GLY A 76 -3.91 6.43 -6.52
CA GLY A 76 -5.38 6.42 -6.69
C GLY A 76 -5.88 6.07 -8.10
N GLN A 77 -4.99 5.83 -9.07
CA GLN A 77 -5.34 5.41 -10.42
C GLN A 77 -5.07 3.93 -10.62
N GLN A 78 -6.02 3.21 -11.23
CA GLN A 78 -5.81 1.81 -11.58
C GLN A 78 -4.75 1.73 -12.69
N LEU A 79 -3.65 1.04 -12.41
CA LEU A 79 -2.56 0.82 -13.35
C LEU A 79 -2.74 -0.50 -14.11
N PHE A 80 -3.19 -1.55 -13.41
CA PHE A 80 -3.32 -2.89 -13.97
C PHE A 80 -4.40 -3.69 -13.25
N HIS A 81 -5.08 -4.56 -13.98
CA HIS A 81 -5.83 -5.69 -13.43
C HIS A 81 -5.55 -6.93 -14.28
N GLY A 82 -5.34 -8.07 -13.62
CA GLY A 82 -5.22 -9.37 -14.27
C GLY A 82 -6.60 -9.93 -14.55
N GLU A 83 -6.76 -10.50 -15.74
CA GLU A 83 -7.95 -11.28 -16.11
C GLU A 83 -7.49 -12.64 -16.62
N THR A 84 -8.18 -13.69 -16.19
CA THR A 84 -8.00 -15.04 -16.75
C THR A 84 -9.14 -15.32 -17.70
N ASP A 85 -8.83 -15.85 -18.88
CA ASP A 85 -9.85 -16.33 -19.80
C ASP A 85 -10.70 -17.41 -19.10
N PRO A 86 -12.03 -17.27 -19.04
CA PRO A 86 -12.91 -18.28 -18.47
C PRO A 86 -13.05 -19.55 -19.32
N SER A 87 -12.36 -19.65 -20.46
CA SER A 87 -12.39 -20.78 -21.41
C SER A 87 -12.10 -22.14 -20.80
#